data_AF-I9S0N1-F1
#
_entry.id   AF-I9S0N1-F1
#
_cell.length_a   1.000
_cell.length_b   1.000
_cell.length_c   1.000
_cell.angle_alpha   90.00
_cell.angle_beta   90.00
_cell.angle_gamma   90.00
#
_symmetry.space_group_name_H-M   'P 1'
#
loop_
_entity.id
_entity.type
_entity.pdbx_description
1 polymer ?
#
loop_
_entity_poly.entity_id
_entity_poly.type
_entity_poly.pdbx_seq_one_letter_code
_entity_poly.pdbx_strand_id
1 'polypeptide(L)'
;MARSTFKVLFYVNGSKEKDGIVPIMGRVTINGTVAQFSCKHIIPKTLWDAKGNRAKGKSAEARNINLALDILRDRLGFNDGIIRRLCEFKEVGIKGELYSSEFNRSFDTRHSVCSIKQGENGKFDFKIDGGSHVSWFRKKMNEFREAIRIPKQRQDRGIKL
;
A
#
# COMPACT_ATOMS: atom_id res chain seq x y z
N MET A 1 -10.55 0.71 27.90
CA MET A 1 -9.51 0.82 26.85
C MET A 1 -9.91 -0.07 25.69
N ALA A 2 -10.21 0.48 24.50
CA ALA A 2 -10.52 -0.35 23.34
C ALA A 2 -9.24 -1.04 22.87
N ARG A 3 -9.24 -2.37 22.86
CA ARG A 3 -8.10 -3.18 22.41
C ARG A 3 -7.90 -2.95 20.91
N SER A 4 -6.84 -2.25 20.53
CA SER A 4 -6.47 -2.11 19.11
C SER A 4 -6.24 -3.49 18.51
N THR A 5 -6.84 -3.79 17.36
CA THR A 5 -6.74 -5.08 16.68
C THR A 5 -5.87 -4.95 15.43
N PHE A 6 -4.88 -5.83 15.31
CA PHE A 6 -3.99 -5.89 14.16
C PHE A 6 -3.94 -7.33 13.62
N LYS A 7 -4.12 -7.50 12.30
CA LYS A 7 -4.11 -8.83 11.66
C LYS A 7 -3.48 -8.77 10.27
N VAL A 8 -2.53 -9.65 10.00
CA VAL A 8 -2.04 -9.94 8.64
C VAL A 8 -2.50 -11.33 8.24
N LEU A 9 -2.93 -11.48 7.00
CA LEU A 9 -3.28 -12.77 6.40
C LEU A 9 -2.96 -12.80 4.91
N PHE A 10 -2.73 -14.00 4.41
CA PHE A 10 -2.60 -14.26 2.98
C PHE A 10 -3.83 -15.01 2.49
N TYR A 11 -4.25 -14.72 1.27
CA TYR A 11 -5.41 -15.36 0.64
C TYR A 11 -5.25 -15.35 -0.87
N VAL A 12 -6.00 -16.20 -1.58
CA VAL A 12 -6.02 -16.19 -3.05
C VAL A 12 -7.20 -15.36 -3.56
N ASN A 13 -6.99 -14.64 -4.65
CA ASN A 13 -8.06 -13.86 -5.28
C ASN A 13 -8.74 -14.66 -6.41
N GLY A 14 -9.84 -15.33 -6.08
CA GLY A 14 -10.62 -16.11 -7.04
C GLY A 14 -11.27 -15.29 -8.17
N SER A 15 -11.50 -13.98 -8.00
CA SER A 15 -12.04 -13.16 -9.11
C SER A 15 -11.02 -12.91 -10.22
N LYS A 16 -9.74 -13.23 -9.98
CA LYS A 16 -8.65 -13.15 -10.96
C LYS A 16 -8.16 -14.53 -11.38
N GLU A 17 -9.02 -15.53 -11.29
CA GLU A 17 -8.72 -16.90 -11.72
C GLU A 17 -8.57 -16.97 -13.24
N LYS A 18 -7.51 -17.64 -13.69
CA LYS A 18 -7.28 -17.98 -15.09
C LYS A 18 -6.74 -19.40 -15.16
N ASP A 19 -7.43 -20.27 -15.90
CA ASP A 19 -7.04 -21.68 -16.08
C ASP A 19 -6.81 -22.44 -14.75
N GLY A 20 -7.63 -22.16 -13.73
CA GLY A 20 -7.51 -22.76 -12.40
C GLY A 20 -6.39 -22.17 -11.53
N ILE A 21 -5.66 -21.18 -12.03
CA ILE A 21 -4.56 -20.49 -11.34
C ILE A 21 -5.05 -19.14 -10.82
N VAL A 22 -4.73 -18.83 -9.58
CA VAL A 22 -5.16 -17.61 -8.86
C VAL A 22 -3.96 -16.89 -8.26
N PRO A 23 -3.97 -15.54 -8.20
CA PRO A 23 -2.91 -14.80 -7.52
C PRO A 23 -3.08 -14.86 -6.00
N ILE A 24 -1.96 -14.92 -5.30
CA ILE A 24 -1.87 -14.81 -3.84
C ILE A 24 -1.77 -13.32 -3.47
N MET A 25 -2.56 -12.94 -2.49
CA MET A 25 -2.73 -11.59 -1.97
C MET A 25 -2.41 -11.58 -0.47
N GLY A 26 -1.87 -10.46 0.01
CA GLY A 26 -1.76 -10.15 1.42
C GLY A 26 -2.80 -9.11 1.84
N ARG A 27 -3.30 -9.24 3.07
CA ARG A 27 -4.24 -8.29 3.69
C ARG A 27 -3.73 -7.90 5.07
N VAL A 28 -3.60 -6.60 5.32
CA VAL A 28 -3.30 -5.99 6.61
C VAL A 28 -4.57 -5.35 7.15
N THR A 29 -4.92 -5.64 8.40
CA THR A 29 -6.08 -5.05 9.09
C THR A 29 -5.60 -4.34 10.35
N ILE A 30 -5.98 -3.07 10.53
CA ILE A 30 -5.66 -2.25 11.70
C ILE A 30 -6.95 -1.59 12.17
N ASN A 31 -7.44 -1.97 13.35
CA ASN A 31 -8.65 -1.40 13.96
C ASN A 31 -9.87 -1.37 13.02
N GLY A 32 -10.02 -2.42 12.21
CA GLY A 32 -11.08 -2.55 11.22
C GLY A 32 -10.76 -1.98 9.83
N THR A 33 -9.71 -1.16 9.70
CA THR A 33 -9.24 -0.64 8.40
C THR A 33 -8.40 -1.68 7.69
N VAL A 34 -8.63 -1.87 6.39
CA VAL A 34 -8.01 -2.93 5.59
C VAL A 34 -7.16 -2.35 4.45
N ALA A 35 -5.94 -2.86 4.28
CA ALA A 35 -5.10 -2.66 3.10
C ALA A 35 -4.76 -4.02 2.46
N GLN A 36 -4.79 -4.10 1.12
CA GLN A 36 -4.50 -5.32 0.36
C GLN A 36 -3.33 -5.08 -0.60
N PHE A 37 -2.50 -6.09 -0.80
CA PHE A 37 -1.36 -6.04 -1.72
C PHE A 37 -1.18 -7.38 -2.44
N SER A 38 -0.63 -7.35 -3.65
CA SER A 38 -0.27 -8.57 -4.37
C SER A 38 1.04 -9.14 -3.82
N CYS A 39 1.10 -10.44 -3.56
CA CYS A 39 2.33 -11.13 -3.21
C CYS A 39 3.20 -11.43 -4.45
N LYS A 40 2.74 -11.10 -5.66
CA LYS A 40 3.38 -11.43 -6.95
C LYS A 40 3.62 -12.92 -7.17
N HIS A 41 2.87 -13.76 -6.47
CA HIS A 41 2.87 -15.21 -6.66
C HIS A 41 1.49 -15.66 -7.11
N ILE A 42 1.46 -16.73 -7.90
CA ILE A 42 0.23 -17.39 -8.35
C ILE A 42 0.29 -18.86 -7.95
N ILE A 43 -0.87 -19.47 -7.74
CA ILE A 43 -0.98 -20.87 -7.32
C ILE A 43 -2.24 -21.48 -7.92
N PRO A 44 -2.25 -22.78 -8.27
CA PRO A 44 -3.50 -23.49 -8.51
C PRO A 44 -4.43 -23.36 -7.31
N LYS A 45 -5.68 -22.99 -7.56
CA LYS A 45 -6.67 -22.73 -6.48
C LYS A 45 -6.86 -23.92 -5.55
N THR A 46 -6.81 -25.13 -6.09
CA THR A 46 -6.92 -26.40 -5.36
C THR A 46 -5.79 -26.62 -4.34
N LEU A 47 -4.61 -26.06 -4.62
CA LEU A 47 -3.41 -26.17 -3.79
C LEU A 47 -3.35 -25.11 -2.69
N TRP A 48 -4.27 -24.16 -2.61
CA TRP A 48 -4.33 -23.21 -1.50
C TRP A 48 -5.08 -23.79 -0.29
N ASP A 49 -4.49 -23.72 0.90
CA ASP A 49 -5.15 -23.94 2.18
C ASP A 49 -5.56 -22.60 2.80
N ALA A 50 -6.85 -22.29 2.70
CA ALA A 50 -7.42 -21.07 3.27
C ALA A 50 -7.35 -21.04 4.81
N LYS A 51 -7.43 -22.19 5.48
CA LYS A 51 -7.33 -22.26 6.95
C LYS A 51 -5.88 -22.03 7.40
N GLY A 52 -4.94 -22.70 6.73
CA GLY A 52 -3.50 -22.55 6.98
C GLY A 52 -2.89 -21.24 6.46
N ASN A 53 -3.59 -20.49 5.60
CA ASN A 53 -3.07 -19.32 4.89
C ASN A 53 -1.79 -19.64 4.09
N ARG A 54 -1.73 -20.82 3.46
CA ARG A 54 -0.52 -21.33 2.80
C ARG A 54 -0.81 -22.34 1.69
N ALA A 55 0.20 -22.64 0.88
CA ALA A 55 0.14 -23.72 -0.11
C ALA A 55 0.14 -25.10 0.58
N LYS A 56 -0.68 -26.02 0.07
CA LYS A 56 -0.79 -27.42 0.49
C LYS A 56 0.33 -28.27 -0.13
N GLY A 57 0.62 -29.39 0.54
CA GLY A 57 1.51 -30.42 0.03
C GLY A 57 2.99 -30.15 0.29
N LYS A 58 3.83 -30.98 -0.33
CA LYS A 58 5.28 -31.01 -0.13
C LYS A 58 6.04 -30.88 -1.46
N SER A 59 5.45 -30.30 -2.50
CA SER A 59 6.17 -30.03 -3.75
C SER A 59 7.20 -28.91 -3.55
N ALA A 60 8.17 -28.81 -4.46
CA ALA A 60 9.17 -27.74 -4.41
C ALA A 60 8.51 -26.35 -4.53
N GLU A 61 7.50 -26.23 -5.39
CA GLU A 61 6.74 -25.02 -5.62
C GLU A 61 5.97 -24.60 -4.35
N ALA A 62 5.27 -25.55 -3.71
CA ALA A 62 4.54 -25.28 -2.48
C ALA A 62 5.48 -24.83 -1.35
N ARG A 63 6.66 -25.44 -1.24
CA ARG A 63 7.70 -25.02 -0.27
C ARG A 63 8.23 -23.62 -0.58
N ASN A 64 8.55 -23.33 -1.84
CA ASN A 64 9.08 -22.03 -2.26
C ASN A 64 8.07 -20.90 -2.05
N ILE A 65 6.79 -21.13 -2.38
CA ILE A 65 5.71 -20.18 -2.12
C ILE A 65 5.57 -19.96 -0.61
N ASN A 66 5.52 -21.02 0.18
CA ASN A 66 5.38 -20.90 1.64
C ASN A 66 6.57 -20.16 2.25
N LEU A 67 7.80 -20.45 1.83
CA LEU A 67 8.99 -19.72 2.25
C LEU A 67 8.91 -18.24 1.87
N ALA A 68 8.47 -17.91 0.65
CA ALA A 68 8.30 -16.53 0.22
C ALA A 68 7.23 -15.80 1.04
N LEU A 69 6.12 -16.46 1.37
CA LEU A 69 5.08 -15.92 2.23
C LEU A 69 5.54 -15.78 3.68
N ASP A 70 6.33 -16.72 4.19
CA ASP A 70 6.93 -16.65 5.53
C ASP A 70 7.96 -15.50 5.59
N ILE A 71 8.82 -15.34 4.57
CA ILE A 71 9.71 -14.17 4.44
C ILE A 71 8.90 -12.88 4.35
N LEU A 72 7.80 -12.83 3.60
CA LEU A 72 6.94 -11.66 3.56
C LEU A 72 6.29 -11.41 4.91
N ARG A 73 5.88 -12.45 5.63
CA ARG A 73 5.31 -12.36 6.97
C ARG A 73 6.34 -11.86 7.99
N ASP A 74 7.60 -12.27 7.84
CA ASP A 74 8.73 -11.87 8.68
C ASP A 74 9.25 -10.48 8.32
N ARG A 75 9.26 -10.11 7.03
CA ARG A 75 9.58 -8.75 6.57
C ARG A 75 8.48 -7.74 6.91
N LEU A 76 7.23 -8.18 6.86
CA LEU A 76 6.09 -7.48 7.45
C LEU A 76 6.03 -7.70 8.98
N GLY A 77 6.91 -8.56 9.49
CA GLY A 77 7.10 -8.93 10.88
C GLY A 77 7.83 -7.83 11.62
N PHE A 78 7.01 -6.97 12.23
CA PHE A 78 7.31 -5.98 13.25
C PHE A 78 8.62 -6.26 14.02
N ASN A 79 9.74 -5.73 13.54
CA ASN A 79 10.89 -5.54 14.42
C ASN A 79 10.54 -4.44 15.44
N ASP A 80 11.26 -4.37 16.55
CA ASP A 80 11.08 -3.34 17.58
C ASP A 80 11.04 -1.91 17.00
N GLY A 81 11.63 -1.68 15.83
CA GLY A 81 11.55 -0.44 15.07
C GLY A 81 10.20 -0.11 14.43
N ILE A 82 9.35 -1.10 14.06
CA ILE A 82 7.98 -0.85 13.58
C ILE A 82 7.02 -0.67 14.76
N ILE A 83 7.19 -1.42 15.85
CA ILE A 83 6.45 -1.18 17.11
C ILE A 83 6.82 0.19 17.67
N ARG A 84 8.11 0.54 17.70
CA ARG A 84 8.60 1.88 18.05
C ARG A 84 8.11 2.96 17.08
N ARG A 85 8.09 2.74 15.76
CA ARG A 85 7.52 3.71 14.81
C ARG A 85 6.00 3.89 14.91
N LEU A 86 5.27 2.82 15.22
CA LEU A 86 3.83 2.89 15.48
C LEU A 86 3.50 3.49 16.86
N CYS A 87 4.41 3.36 17.84
CA CYS A 87 4.29 3.94 19.17
C CYS A 87 4.90 5.36 19.32
N GLU A 88 5.77 5.81 18.39
CA GLU A 88 6.48 7.10 18.50
C GLU A 88 5.90 8.24 17.65
N PHE A 89 4.82 8.05 16.89
CA PHE A 89 4.18 9.14 16.13
C PHE A 89 5.13 9.89 15.17
N LYS A 90 6.18 9.25 14.64
CA LYS A 90 7.15 9.87 13.73
C LYS A 90 6.77 9.71 12.27
N GLU A 91 7.14 10.70 11.46
CA GLU A 91 6.92 10.70 10.01
C GLU A 91 7.79 9.64 9.30
N VAL A 92 7.21 8.94 8.32
CA VAL A 92 7.84 7.87 7.55
C VAL A 92 7.75 8.19 6.06
N GLY A 93 8.88 8.25 5.37
CA GLY A 93 8.90 8.47 3.92
C GLY A 93 8.22 7.34 3.13
N ILE A 94 7.44 7.70 2.12
CA ILE A 94 6.68 6.78 1.27
C ILE A 94 7.30 6.76 -0.14
N LYS A 95 7.37 5.59 -0.78
CA LYS A 95 7.82 5.44 -2.17
C LYS A 95 6.76 4.75 -3.00
N GLY A 96 6.70 5.06 -4.29
CA GLY A 96 5.77 4.47 -5.25
C GLY A 96 4.61 5.40 -5.58
N GLU A 97 3.44 4.83 -5.83
CA GLU A 97 2.24 5.59 -6.15
C GLU A 97 1.09 5.18 -5.24
N LEU A 98 0.24 6.15 -4.91
CA LEU A 98 -1.03 5.91 -4.24
C LEU A 98 -2.18 6.13 -5.21
N TYR A 99 -3.13 5.20 -5.23
CA TYR A 99 -4.31 5.28 -6.06
C TYR A 99 -5.43 6.06 -5.34
N SER A 100 -6.02 7.02 -6.04
CA SER A 100 -7.21 7.75 -5.61
C SER A 100 -8.43 7.25 -6.36
N SER A 101 -9.42 6.74 -5.62
CA SER A 101 -10.74 6.43 -6.17
C SER A 101 -11.53 7.68 -6.56
N GLU A 102 -11.34 8.81 -5.84
CA GLU A 102 -11.97 10.10 -6.14
C GLU A 102 -11.60 10.60 -7.54
N PHE A 103 -10.37 10.33 -7.98
CA PHE A 103 -9.85 10.77 -9.28
C PHE A 103 -9.61 9.64 -10.28
N ASN A 104 -9.94 8.41 -9.90
CA ASN A 104 -9.67 7.18 -10.66
C ASN A 104 -8.24 7.13 -11.24
N ARG A 105 -7.23 7.53 -10.45
CA ARG A 105 -5.83 7.56 -10.91
C ARG A 105 -4.83 7.40 -9.78
N SER A 106 -3.62 7.00 -10.15
CA SER A 106 -2.46 6.94 -9.27
C SER A 106 -1.70 8.27 -9.22
N PHE A 107 -1.11 8.56 -8.06
CA PHE A 107 -0.29 9.73 -7.81
C PHE A 107 1.03 9.31 -7.17
N ASP A 108 2.12 9.83 -7.71
CA ASP A 108 3.47 9.60 -7.22
C ASP A 108 3.66 10.15 -5.80
N THR A 109 4.24 9.33 -4.92
CA THR A 109 4.49 9.68 -3.51
C THR A 109 5.95 10.03 -3.22
N ARG A 110 6.81 10.17 -4.24
CA ARG A 110 8.19 10.59 -4.01
C ARG A 110 8.18 11.91 -3.25
N HIS A 111 9.03 11.98 -2.23
CA HIS A 111 9.15 13.12 -1.32
C HIS A 111 7.97 13.32 -0.35
N SER A 112 6.98 12.43 -0.32
CA SER A 112 5.92 12.45 0.69
C SER A 112 6.25 11.59 1.90
N VAL A 113 5.75 11.99 3.05
CA VAL A 113 5.85 11.28 4.33
C VAL A 113 4.45 10.97 4.87
N CYS A 114 4.28 9.82 5.53
CA CYS A 114 3.07 9.54 6.31
C CYS A 114 3.34 9.47 7.80
N SER A 115 2.31 9.80 8.57
CA SER A 115 2.28 9.57 10.02
C SER A 115 0.91 9.07 10.42
N ILE A 116 0.85 8.41 11.57
CA ILE A 116 -0.40 8.08 12.24
C ILE A 116 -0.45 8.95 13.48
N LYS A 117 -1.52 9.75 13.63
CA LYS A 117 -1.74 10.62 14.79
C LYS A 117 -3.03 10.25 15.48
N GLN A 118 -3.05 10.24 16.81
CA GLN A 118 -4.28 10.07 17.55
C GLN A 118 -5.01 11.42 17.59
N GLY A 119 -6.24 11.45 17.09
CA GLY A 119 -7.13 12.60 17.19
C GLY A 119 -7.79 12.68 18.56
N GLU A 120 -8.40 13.83 18.87
CA GLU A 120 -9.04 14.12 20.16
C GLU A 120 -10.17 13.15 20.52
N ASN A 121 -10.77 12.51 19.52
CA ASN A 121 -11.80 11.47 19.68
C ASN A 121 -11.23 10.08 19.98
N GLY A 122 -9.91 9.95 20.17
CA GLY A 122 -9.21 8.69 20.40
C GLY A 122 -9.01 7.83 19.14
N LYS A 123 -9.48 8.28 17.96
CA LYS A 123 -9.26 7.59 16.68
C LYS A 123 -7.89 7.93 16.11
N PHE A 124 -7.32 6.99 15.36
CA PHE A 124 -6.04 7.18 14.68
C PHE A 124 -6.28 7.68 13.26
N ASP A 125 -5.71 8.83 12.94
CA ASP A 125 -5.71 9.43 11.63
C ASP A 125 -4.43 9.09 10.89
N PHE A 126 -4.59 8.56 9.67
CA PHE A 126 -3.49 8.47 8.72
C PHE A 126 -3.31 9.81 7.99
N LYS A 127 -2.15 10.43 8.18
CA LYS A 127 -1.77 11.70 7.57
C LYS A 127 -0.68 11.48 6.52
N ILE A 128 -0.75 12.23 5.42
CA ILE A 128 0.31 12.34 4.41
C ILE A 128 0.70 13.82 4.32
N ASP A 129 1.99 14.12 4.46
CA ASP A 129 2.55 15.48 4.48
C ASP A 129 1.82 16.39 5.49
N GLY A 130 1.53 15.85 6.67
CA GLY A 130 0.81 16.52 7.76
C GLY A 130 -0.71 16.64 7.59
N GLY A 131 -1.25 16.45 6.37
CA GLY A 131 -2.67 16.51 6.05
C GLY A 131 -3.35 15.15 5.99
N SER A 132 -4.68 15.09 5.84
CA SER A 132 -5.36 13.82 5.56
C SER A 132 -4.96 13.26 4.19
N HIS A 133 -5.04 11.94 4.00
CA HIS A 133 -4.82 11.32 2.69
C HIS A 133 -5.75 11.89 1.60
N VAL A 134 -7.00 12.24 1.95
CA VAL A 134 -7.97 12.86 1.03
C VAL A 134 -7.48 14.23 0.55
N SER A 135 -7.11 15.11 1.50
CA SER A 135 -6.56 16.43 1.16
C SER A 135 -5.28 16.35 0.34
N TRP A 136 -4.44 15.34 0.60
CA TRP A 136 -3.22 15.10 -0.16
C TRP A 136 -3.52 14.74 -1.62
N PHE A 137 -4.48 13.84 -1.88
CA PHE A 137 -4.90 13.51 -3.25
C PHE A 137 -5.45 14.72 -4.00
N ARG A 138 -6.28 15.53 -3.35
CA ARG A 138 -6.83 16.76 -3.94
C ARG A 138 -5.73 17.74 -4.32
N LYS A 139 -4.74 17.92 -3.45
CA LYS A 139 -3.55 18.74 -3.73
C LYS A 139 -2.77 18.21 -4.94
N LYS A 140 -2.46 16.91 -4.97
CA LYS A 140 -1.77 16.28 -6.11
C LYS A 140 -2.54 16.38 -7.42
N MET A 141 -3.86 16.32 -7.37
CA MET A 141 -4.70 16.52 -8.55
C MET A 141 -4.66 17.97 -9.04
N ASN A 142 -4.63 18.95 -8.13
CA ASN A 142 -4.46 20.36 -8.51
C ASN A 142 -3.09 20.62 -9.13
N GLU A 143 -2.00 20.15 -8.51
CA GLU A 143 -0.64 20.24 -9.08
C GLU A 143 -0.57 19.64 -10.49
N PHE A 144 -1.20 18.47 -10.67
CA PHE A 144 -1.28 17.82 -11.98
C PHE A 144 -2.07 18.63 -13.01
N ARG A 145 -3.21 19.21 -12.61
CA ARG A 145 -4.04 20.07 -13.48
C ARG A 145 -3.32 21.36 -13.86
N GLU A 146 -2.57 21.96 -12.94
CA GLU A 146 -1.75 23.13 -13.21
C GLU A 146 -0.60 22.81 -14.17
N ALA A 147 0.07 21.67 -13.98
CA ALA A 147 1.14 21.21 -14.87
C ALA A 147 0.65 20.96 -16.32
N ILE A 148 -0.61 20.56 -16.49
CA ILE A 148 -1.22 20.34 -17.81
C ILE A 148 -1.71 21.65 -18.46
N ARG A 149 -2.00 22.68 -17.66
CA ARG A 149 -2.55 23.99 -18.12
C ARG A 149 -1.55 24.92 -18.84
N ILE A 150 -0.43 24.42 -19.37
CA ILE A 150 0.70 25.21 -19.89
C ILE A 150 0.27 26.51 -20.62
N PRO A 151 0.80 27.70 -20.25
CA PRO A 151 1.06 28.76 -21.23
C PRO A 151 2.50 28.60 -21.75
N LYS A 152 2.69 28.53 -23.08
CA LYS A 152 4.03 28.64 -23.67
C LYS A 152 3.99 29.44 -24.97
N GLN A 153 4.44 30.69 -24.90
CA GLN A 153 5.24 31.26 -25.97
C GLN A 153 6.50 31.87 -25.36
N ARG A 154 7.63 31.20 -25.58
CA ARG A 154 8.94 31.83 -25.56
C ARG A 154 9.05 32.52 -26.92
N GLN A 155 8.81 33.82 -26.99
CA GLN A 155 9.20 34.59 -28.17
C GLN A 155 10.69 34.89 -28.07
N ASP A 156 11.39 34.38 -29.08
CA ASP A 156 12.78 34.66 -29.41
C ASP A 156 13.01 36.18 -29.40
N ARG A 157 13.87 36.67 -28.51
CA ARG A 157 14.45 38.00 -28.69
C ARG A 157 15.67 37.82 -29.58
N GLY A 158 15.39 37.90 -30.88
CA GLY A 158 16.41 38.00 -31.91
C GLY A 158 17.46 39.05 -31.54
N ILE A 159 18.71 38.66 -31.75
CA ILE A 159 19.88 39.52 -31.76
C ILE A 159 19.66 40.66 -32.77
N LYS A 160 19.90 41.90 -32.33
CA LYS A 160 20.23 43.02 -33.21
C LYS A 160 21.56 43.62 -32.75
N LEU A 161 22.61 43.38 -33.52
CA LEU A 161 23.71 44.30 -33.78
C LEU A 161 23.95 44.26 -35.29
#